data_AF-A0A8J4THH3-F1
#
_entry.id   AF-A0A8J4THH3-F1
#
_cell.length_a   1.000
_cell.length_b   1.000
_cell.length_c   1.000
_cell.angle_alpha   90.00
_cell.angle_beta   90.00
_cell.angle_gamma   90.00
#
_symmetry.space_group_name_H-M   'P 1'
#
loop_
_entity.id
_entity.type
_entity.pdbx_description
1 polymer ?
#
loop_
_entity_poly.entity_id
_entity_poly.type
_entity_poly.pdbx_seq_one_letter_code
_entity_poly.pdbx_strand_id
1 'polypeptide(L)'
;YVQPLGDWAKVNTNQKDVQDATEKAVERFNTKSKAKKYFRLVDVTSARMKVTNMINYKIDAVLGKTKCPKSETATDLDSCDMAQK
;
A
#
# COMPACT_ATOMS: atom_id res chain seq x y z
N TYR A 1 -5.89 17.01 -17.81
CA TYR A 1 -5.06 15.87 -18.25
C TYR A 1 -6.00 14.72 -18.56
N VAL A 2 -6.02 14.21 -19.80
CA VAL A 2 -6.92 13.12 -20.19
C VAL A 2 -6.16 11.81 -20.04
N GLN A 3 -6.71 10.85 -19.30
CA GLN A 3 -6.10 9.53 -19.14
C GLN A 3 -6.57 8.63 -20.29
N PRO A 4 -5.66 8.12 -21.13
CA PRO A 4 -6.04 7.23 -22.22
C PRO A 4 -6.57 5.90 -21.67
N LEU A 5 -7.71 5.46 -22.22
CA LEU A 5 -8.29 4.16 -21.90
C LEU A 5 -7.39 3.04 -22.42
N GLY A 6 -7.20 1.97 -21.63
CA GLY A 6 -6.49 0.77 -22.04
C GLY A 6 -4.97 0.78 -21.82
N ASP A 7 -4.34 1.92 -21.55
CA ASP A 7 -2.90 2.03 -21.28
C ASP A 7 -2.56 2.41 -19.84
N TRP A 8 -1.31 2.15 -19.45
CA TRP A 8 -0.79 2.57 -18.15
C TRP A 8 -0.39 4.04 -18.19
N ALA A 9 -1.07 4.87 -17.40
CA ALA A 9 -0.73 6.27 -17.21
C ALA A 9 -0.13 6.48 -15.81
N LYS A 10 0.89 7.33 -15.70
CA LYS A 10 1.42 7.75 -14.40
C LYS A 10 0.36 8.61 -13.69
N VAL A 11 0.13 8.35 -12.41
CA VAL A 11 -0.82 9.10 -11.58
C VAL A 11 -0.11 9.68 -10.37
N ASN A 12 -0.72 10.71 -9.77
CA ASN A 12 -0.18 11.33 -8.57
C ASN A 12 -0.37 10.36 -7.40
N THR A 13 0.70 10.10 -6.66
CA THR A 13 0.71 9.18 -5.52
C THR A 13 -0.20 9.66 -4.38
N ASN A 14 -0.44 10.97 -4.28
CA ASN A 14 -1.33 11.59 -3.29
C ASN A 14 -2.81 11.59 -3.70
N GLN A 15 -3.17 10.99 -4.85
CA GLN A 15 -4.60 10.81 -5.17
C GLN A 15 -5.24 9.88 -4.15
N LYS A 16 -6.45 10.23 -3.72
CA LYS A 16 -7.16 9.51 -2.65
C LYS A 16 -7.34 8.02 -2.99
N ASP A 17 -7.71 7.71 -4.21
CA ASP A 17 -7.89 6.35 -4.70
C ASP A 17 -6.58 5.53 -4.72
N VAL A 18 -5.45 6.16 -5.04
CA VAL A 18 -4.12 5.54 -4.93
C VAL A 18 -3.75 5.26 -3.48
N GLN A 19 -4.03 6.20 -2.56
CA GLN A 19 -3.79 6.01 -1.13
C GLN A 19 -4.65 4.87 -0.56
N ASP A 20 -5.96 4.90 -0.83
CA ASP A 20 -6.91 3.86 -0.40
C ASP A 20 -6.53 2.47 -0.97
N ALA A 21 -6.05 2.41 -2.22
CA ALA A 21 -5.58 1.18 -2.83
C ALA A 21 -4.26 0.67 -2.20
N THR A 22 -3.36 1.59 -1.85
CA THR A 22 -2.10 1.27 -1.17
C THR A 22 -2.36 0.68 0.21
N GLU A 23 -3.24 1.30 0.99
CA GLU A 23 -3.61 0.84 2.33
C GLU A 23 -4.14 -0.60 2.30
N LYS A 24 -5.13 -0.87 1.43
CA LYS A 24 -5.65 -2.23 1.20
C LYS A 24 -4.57 -3.23 0.76
N ALA A 25 -3.61 -2.78 -0.05
CA ALA A 25 -2.49 -3.62 -0.46
C ALA A 25 -1.57 -3.96 0.72
N VAL A 26 -1.32 -3.02 1.64
CA VAL A 26 -0.53 -3.24 2.86
C VAL A 26 -1.24 -4.20 3.82
N GLU A 27 -2.54 -4.02 4.05
CA GLU A 27 -3.36 -4.96 4.82
C GLU A 27 -3.28 -6.38 4.24
N ARG A 28 -3.47 -6.51 2.93
CA ARG A 28 -3.40 -7.79 2.23
C ARG A 28 -1.99 -8.39 2.26
N PHE A 29 -0.95 -7.56 2.18
CA PHE A 29 0.43 -8.00 2.33
C PHE A 29 0.69 -8.54 3.74
N ASN A 30 0.21 -7.84 4.77
CA ASN A 30 0.35 -8.26 6.15
C ASN A 30 -0.38 -9.58 6.46
N THR A 31 -1.59 -9.78 5.92
CA THR A 31 -2.32 -11.04 6.10
C THR A 31 -1.66 -12.22 5.38
N LYS A 32 -1.06 -12.00 4.21
CA LYS A 32 -0.42 -13.06 3.41
C LYS A 32 1.04 -13.33 3.75
N SER A 33 1.75 -12.35 4.30
CA SER A 33 3.16 -12.46 4.61
C SER A 33 3.39 -13.41 5.80
N LYS A 34 4.39 -14.30 5.67
CA LYS A 34 4.81 -15.22 6.76
C LYS A 34 5.61 -14.53 7.87
N ALA A 35 5.85 -13.23 7.77
CA ALA A 35 6.55 -12.48 8.80
C ALA A 35 5.76 -12.46 10.12
N LYS A 36 6.48 -12.58 11.25
CA LYS A 36 5.89 -12.53 12.60
C LYS A 36 5.46 -11.12 13.04
N LYS A 37 5.91 -10.08 12.33
CA LYS A 37 5.66 -8.67 12.62
C LYS A 37 4.87 -8.03 11.48
N TYR A 38 4.10 -7.01 11.81
CA TYR A 38 3.42 -6.19 10.81
C TYR A 38 4.41 -5.31 10.03
N PHE A 39 3.95 -4.85 8.88
CA PHE A 39 4.61 -3.85 8.05
C PHE A 39 3.68 -2.65 7.90
N ARG A 40 4.25 -1.45 7.95
CA ARG A 40 3.54 -0.19 7.73
C ARG A 40 4.06 0.50 6.47
N LEU A 41 3.19 1.22 5.79
CA LEU A 41 3.57 2.09 4.68
C LEU A 41 4.53 3.18 5.18
N VAL A 42 5.68 3.32 4.51
CA VAL A 42 6.63 4.42 4.71
C VAL A 42 6.40 5.50 3.66
N ASP A 43 6.36 5.08 2.39
CA ASP A 43 6.27 5.99 1.26
C ASP A 43 5.69 5.28 0.03
N VAL A 44 5.02 6.03 -0.83
CA VAL A 44 4.58 5.61 -2.16
C VAL A 44 5.45 6.30 -3.20
N THR A 45 6.38 5.56 -3.79
CA THR A 45 7.40 6.12 -4.68
C THR A 45 6.89 6.33 -6.10
N SER A 46 5.91 5.52 -6.52
CA SER A 46 5.39 5.56 -7.89
C SER A 46 4.00 4.94 -7.96
N ALA A 47 3.13 5.54 -8.77
CA ALA A 47 1.81 5.00 -9.07
C ALA A 47 1.48 5.12 -10.55
N ARG A 48 0.90 4.05 -11.09
CA ARG A 48 0.33 4.00 -12.44
C ARG A 48 -1.08 3.44 -12.38
N MET A 49 -1.94 3.96 -13.23
CA MET A 49 -3.31 3.51 -13.37
C MET A 49 -3.58 3.07 -14.80
N LYS A 50 -4.37 2.01 -14.97
CA LYS A 50 -4.88 1.55 -16.25
C LYS A 50 -6.39 1.36 -16.16
N VAL A 51 -7.12 2.12 -16.97
CA VAL A 51 -8.58 2.06 -17.04
C VAL A 51 -8.96 1.01 -18.10
N THR A 52 -9.64 -0.05 -17.69
CA THR A 52 -10.29 -1.05 -18.55
C THR A 52 -11.78 -1.14 -18.19
N ASN A 53 -12.40 -2.34 -18.24
CA ASN A 53 -13.69 -2.59 -17.60
C ASN A 53 -13.63 -2.47 -16.06
N MET A 54 -12.42 -2.34 -15.50
CA MET A 54 -12.13 -2.02 -14.10
C MET A 54 -10.94 -1.06 -14.02
N ILE A 55 -10.74 -0.43 -12.87
CA ILE A 55 -9.55 0.39 -12.60
C ILE A 55 -8.45 -0.50 -12.02
N ASN A 56 -7.29 -0.52 -12.68
CA ASN A 56 -6.12 -1.25 -12.21
C ASN A 56 -5.06 -0.28 -11.71
N TYR A 57 -4.52 -0.53 -10.52
CA TYR A 57 -3.39 0.22 -9.98
C TYR A 57 -2.13 -0.63 -9.99
N LYS A 58 -1.02 -0.01 -10.38
CA LYS A 58 0.33 -0.50 -10.16
C LYS A 58 1.07 0.50 -9.28
N ILE A 59 1.40 0.09 -8.07
CA ILE A 59 1.92 0.96 -7.01
C ILE A 59 3.26 0.39 -6.55
N ASP A 60 4.28 1.22 -6.59
CA ASP A 60 5.58 0.95 -5.98
C ASP A 60 5.62 1.69 -4.63
N ALA A 61 5.80 0.93 -3.56
CA ALA A 61 5.76 1.46 -2.19
C ALA A 61 6.87 0.86 -1.33
N VAL A 62 7.34 1.64 -0.37
CA VAL A 62 8.31 1.21 0.65
C VAL A 62 7.54 0.86 1.91
N LEU A 63 7.72 -0.37 2.39
CA LEU A 63 7.15 -0.83 3.65
C LEU A 63 8.23 -0.97 4.71
N GLY A 64 7.97 -0.42 5.90
CA GLY A 64 8.81 -0.55 7.08
C GLY A 64 8.29 -1.66 7.98
N LYS A 65 9.19 -2.51 8.48
CA LYS A 65 8.83 -3.51 9.48
C LYS A 65 8.56 -2.82 10.82
N THR A 66 7.51 -3.22 11.50
CA THR A 66 7.11 -2.63 12.78
C THR A 66 7.52 -3.51 13.97
N LYS A 67 7.35 -2.97 15.18
CA LYS A 67 7.55 -3.72 16.44
C LYS A 67 6.36 -4.63 16.77
N CYS A 68 5.18 -4.41 16.21
CA CYS A 68 3.97 -5.14 16.59
C CYS A 68 3.95 -6.57 16.04
N PRO A 69 3.69 -7.57 16.90
CA PRO A 69 3.50 -8.95 16.46
C PRO A 69 2.15 -9.13 15.78
N LYS A 70 2.07 -10.08 14.83
CA LYS A 70 0.80 -10.46 14.20
C LYS A 70 -0.13 -11.28 15.09
N SER A 71 0.37 -11.76 16.23
CA SER A 71 -0.40 -12.54 17.21
C SER A 71 -1.27 -11.68 18.11
N GLU A 72 -0.95 -10.39 18.24
CA GLU A 72 -1.86 -9.43 18.85
C GLU A 72 -2.88 -9.03 17.79
N THR A 73 -4.15 -9.02 18.15
CA THR A 73 -5.21 -8.36 17.38
C THR A 73 -4.91 -6.87 17.39
N ALA A 74 -3.94 -6.45 16.58
CA ALA A 74 -3.56 -5.06 16.42
C ALA A 74 -4.71 -4.38 15.68
N THR A 75 -5.61 -3.79 16.46
CA THR A 75 -6.80 -3.07 15.96
C THR A 75 -6.42 -1.77 15.26
N ASP A 76 -5.15 -1.34 15.32
CA ASP A 76 -4.67 -0.15 14.65
C ASP A 76 -3.17 -0.23 14.30
N LEU A 77 -2.85 -0.34 13.00
CA LEU A 77 -1.46 -0.32 12.50
C LEU A 77 -0.80 1.05 12.64
N ASP A 78 -1.57 2.13 12.78
CA ASP A 78 -1.03 3.48 12.92
C ASP A 78 -0.46 3.75 14.32
N SER A 79 -0.97 3.06 15.33
CA SER A 79 -0.43 3.05 16.69
C SER A 79 0.90 2.29 16.81
N CYS A 80 1.33 1.58 15.76
CA CYS A 80 2.48 0.71 15.81
C CYS A 80 3.78 1.41 15.41
N ASP A 81 4.74 1.44 16.35
CA ASP A 81 6.08 1.96 16.10
C ASP A 81 6.86 1.13 15.07
N MET A 82 7.65 1.84 14.26
CA MET A 82 8.63 1.23 13.38
C MET A 82 9.72 0.51 14.19
N ALA A 83 10.17 -0.65 13.69
CA ALA A 83 11.35 -1.30 14.23
C ALA A 83 12.57 -0.44 13.90
N GLN A 84 13.41 -0.17 14.90
CA GLN A 84 14.70 0.47 14.68
C GLN A 84 15.62 -0.48 13.90
N LYS A 85 16.55 0.11 13.14
CA LYS A 85 17.52 -0.59 12.29
C LYS A 85 18.54 -1.35 13.12
#